data_AF-A0A3B1DFZ6-F1
#
_entry.id   AF-A0A3B1DFZ6-F1
#
_cell.length_a   1.000
_cell.length_b   1.000
_cell.length_c   1.000
_cell.angle_alpha   90.00
_cell.angle_beta   90.00
_cell.angle_gamma   90.00
#
_symmetry.space_group_name_H-M   'P 1'
#
loop_
_entity.id
_entity.type
_entity.pdbx_description
1 polymer ?
#
loop_
_entity_poly.entity_id
_entity_poly.type
_entity_poly.pdbx_seq_one_letter_code
_entity_poly.pdbx_strand_id
1 'polypeptide(L)'
;MTEPQQPECASIVLESKNLTARVVIAEETEAETLSVHLLISLARERGVEVTPAVESALAAIVERFKQNPEPINEVFARATPPEHGTPGYIEWRPGFDPEALDEQQAETEDGKIDFYARQSFIRARKEDHVATIHPPTEGTDGRDVTGRTISASPGKPLMVTVDQSMLHLNDGRVLAQLDGLLVFDGKKLKVDPVLMIEGTVDFSTGNIDFEGDVVIRHDIRDKFSVKASGSVTIEGLIDASHIQCSGDLHARRGVAGRNEGTLDIGNDAHVGYLDQVSGRVGGSLHFAKEIMHCTMSVEGDLKSDVGRILGGCVTVM
;
A
#
# COMPACT_ATOMS: atom_id res chain seq x y z
N MET A 1 33.28 43.45 43.80
CA MET A 1 34.07 42.74 44.81
C MET A 1 34.06 41.29 44.43
N THR A 2 35.09 40.89 43.71
CA THR A 2 35.30 39.55 43.15
C THR A 2 35.97 38.70 44.21
N GLU A 3 35.28 37.66 44.69
CA GLU A 3 35.90 36.61 45.50
C GLU A 3 36.92 35.84 44.65
N PRO A 4 38.10 35.48 45.18
CA PRO A 4 39.08 34.69 44.46
C PRO A 4 38.61 33.23 44.40
N GLN A 5 38.26 32.76 43.21
CA GLN A 5 38.09 31.32 42.94
C GLN A 5 39.44 30.62 43.15
N GLN A 6 39.47 29.68 44.09
CA GLN A 6 40.58 28.74 44.26
C GLN A 6 40.82 27.99 42.94
N PRO A 7 42.07 27.59 42.62
CA PRO A 7 42.31 26.69 41.49
C PRO A 7 41.60 25.36 41.78
N GLU A 8 40.48 25.10 41.11
CA GLU A 8 39.79 23.80 41.17
C GLU A 8 40.68 22.75 40.51
N CYS A 9 41.40 21.95 41.31
CA CYS A 9 42.29 20.90 40.81
C CYS A 9 41.57 19.87 39.91
N ALA A 10 40.27 19.65 40.14
CA ALA A 10 39.42 18.86 39.26
C ALA A 10 38.05 19.53 39.10
N SER A 11 37.51 19.51 37.89
CA SER A 11 36.19 20.04 37.58
C SER A 11 35.38 19.06 36.72
N ILE A 12 34.05 19.12 36.85
CA ILE A 12 33.12 18.34 36.03
C ILE A 12 32.36 19.25 35.10
N VAL A 13 32.44 18.94 33.81
CA VAL A 13 31.84 19.72 32.73
C VAL A 13 30.71 18.90 32.12
N LEU A 14 29.50 19.46 32.13
CA LEU A 14 28.36 18.94 31.39
C LEU A 14 28.35 19.55 30.01
N GLU A 15 28.27 18.71 28.98
CA GLU A 15 28.27 19.15 27.59
C GLU A 15 26.95 18.79 26.89
N SER A 16 26.69 19.48 25.79
CA SER A 16 25.58 19.16 24.87
C SER A 16 24.21 19.04 25.55
N LYS A 17 23.88 19.96 26.47
CA LYS A 17 22.64 19.95 27.28
C LYS A 17 22.48 18.68 28.13
N ASN A 18 23.52 18.32 28.90
CA ASN A 18 23.54 17.17 29.81
C ASN A 18 23.56 15.79 29.12
N LEU A 19 23.99 15.72 27.86
CA LEU A 19 24.14 14.44 27.16
C LEU A 19 25.45 13.73 27.52
N THR A 20 26.46 14.47 27.94
CA THR A 20 27.76 13.92 28.33
C THR A 20 28.31 14.65 29.55
N ALA A 21 28.90 13.90 30.47
CA ALA A 21 29.64 14.44 31.60
C ALA A 21 31.12 14.10 31.46
N ARG A 22 31.97 15.13 31.53
CA ARG A 22 33.42 15.03 31.45
C ARG A 22 34.05 15.42 32.76
N VAL A 23 35.15 14.75 33.09
CA VAL A 23 36.05 15.15 34.16
C VAL A 23 37.29 15.78 33.56
N VAL A 24 37.67 16.93 34.10
CA VAL A 24 38.88 17.67 33.72
C VAL A 24 39.75 17.77 34.97
N ILE A 25 40.94 17.16 34.91
CA ILE A 25 41.93 17.18 35.99
C ILE A 25 43.16 17.91 35.45
N ALA A 26 43.56 18.98 36.12
CA ALA A 26 44.69 19.81 35.71
C ALA A 26 46.04 19.16 36.07
N GLU A 27 47.10 19.49 35.32
CA GLU A 27 48.46 18.99 35.52
C GLU A 27 49.05 19.35 36.90
N GLU A 28 48.59 20.46 37.49
CA GLU A 28 49.02 20.96 38.80
C GLU A 28 48.36 20.23 39.99
N THR A 29 47.57 19.18 39.73
CA THR A 29 46.81 18.45 40.76
C THR A 29 47.67 17.42 41.46
N GLU A 30 47.85 17.58 42.77
CA GLU A 30 48.55 16.58 43.59
C GLU A 30 47.73 15.29 43.71
N ALA A 31 48.33 14.14 43.37
CA ALA A 31 47.66 12.83 43.38
C ALA A 31 47.08 12.41 44.74
N GLU A 32 47.62 12.94 45.84
CA GLU A 32 47.13 12.69 47.20
C GLU A 32 45.80 13.40 47.50
N THR A 33 45.50 14.47 46.78
CA THR A 33 44.28 15.26 46.97
C THR A 33 43.08 14.71 46.17
N LEU A 34 43.35 13.86 45.17
CA LEU A 34 42.32 13.30 44.30
C LEU A 34 41.76 11.99 44.90
N SER A 35 40.51 12.05 45.34
CA SER A 35 39.76 10.87 45.81
C SER A 35 38.51 10.62 44.97
N VAL A 36 38.07 9.36 44.91
CA VAL A 36 36.80 8.99 44.25
C VAL A 36 35.63 9.75 44.89
N HIS A 37 35.67 9.92 46.21
CA HIS A 37 34.67 10.69 46.95
C HIS A 37 34.62 12.17 46.53
N LEU A 38 35.77 12.79 46.25
CA LEU A 38 35.84 14.15 45.74
C LEU A 38 35.17 14.26 44.36
N LEU A 39 35.51 13.37 43.42
CA LEU A 39 34.90 13.39 42.08
C LEU A 39 33.39 13.09 42.12
N ILE A 40 32.95 12.18 42.99
CA ILE A 40 31.52 11.91 43.19
C ILE A 40 30.80 13.14 43.75
N SER A 41 31.43 13.86 44.68
CA SER A 41 30.86 15.08 45.27
C SER A 41 30.73 16.19 44.23
N LEU A 42 31.78 16.41 43.42
CA LEU A 42 31.75 17.34 42.28
C LEU A 42 30.69 16.94 41.24
N ALA A 43 30.49 15.64 40.99
CA ALA A 43 29.52 15.14 40.03
C ALA A 43 28.10 15.46 40.51
N ARG A 44 27.82 15.22 41.80
CA ARG A 44 26.53 15.54 42.43
C ARG A 44 26.27 17.04 42.47
N GLU A 45 27.28 17.86 42.75
CA GLU A 45 27.17 19.31 42.77
C GLU A 45 26.78 19.86 41.38
N ARG A 46 27.32 19.26 40.31
CA ARG A 46 26.93 19.55 38.93
C ARG A 46 25.62 18.89 38.51
N GLY A 47 24.99 18.09 39.36
CA GLY A 47 23.70 17.46 39.12
C GLY A 47 23.75 16.13 38.35
N VAL A 48 24.92 15.51 38.21
CA VAL A 48 25.08 14.19 37.57
C VAL A 48 24.49 13.10 38.47
N GLU A 49 23.71 12.19 37.88
CA GLU A 49 23.22 11.01 38.57
C GLU A 49 24.35 10.01 38.78
N VAL A 50 24.64 9.71 40.04
CA VAL A 50 25.70 8.77 40.42
C VAL A 50 25.12 7.36 40.42
N THR A 51 25.28 6.67 39.29
CA THR A 51 24.97 5.24 39.14
C THR A 51 26.21 4.38 39.43
N PRO A 52 26.08 3.07 39.69
CA PRO A 52 27.25 2.19 39.91
C PRO A 52 28.26 2.21 38.75
N ALA A 53 27.79 2.44 37.51
CA ALA A 53 28.65 2.59 36.35
C ALA A 53 29.47 3.88 36.39
N VAL A 54 28.86 4.99 36.83
CA VAL A 54 29.54 6.28 37.03
C VAL A 54 30.56 6.19 38.16
N GLU A 55 30.22 5.55 39.28
CA GLU A 55 31.16 5.34 40.39
C GLU A 55 32.39 4.51 39.95
N SER A 56 32.15 3.44 39.19
CA SER A 56 33.22 2.60 38.64
C SER A 56 34.11 3.37 37.66
N ALA A 57 33.52 4.21 36.80
CA ALA A 57 34.25 5.03 35.83
C ALA A 57 35.13 6.07 36.54
N LEU A 58 34.59 6.79 37.54
CA LEU A 58 35.35 7.75 38.32
C LEU A 58 36.46 7.07 39.14
N ALA A 59 36.21 5.88 39.69
CA ALA A 59 37.24 5.11 40.40
C ALA A 59 38.40 4.72 39.48
N ALA A 60 38.11 4.27 38.27
CA ALA A 60 39.15 3.95 37.27
C ALA A 60 39.98 5.18 36.89
N ILE A 61 39.34 6.35 36.75
CA ILE A 61 40.02 7.61 36.43
C ILE A 61 40.97 8.03 37.56
N VAL A 62 40.54 7.91 38.82
CA VAL A 62 41.39 8.23 39.99
C VAL A 62 42.58 7.29 40.07
N GLU A 63 42.38 5.99 39.92
CA GLU A 63 43.48 5.01 39.96
C GLU A 63 44.48 5.23 38.82
N ARG A 64 44.01 5.56 37.61
CA ARG A 64 44.89 5.89 36.50
C ARG A 64 45.70 7.16 36.78
N PHE A 65 45.07 8.21 37.31
CA PHE A 65 45.75 9.45 37.65
C PHE A 65 46.82 9.26 38.73
N LYS A 66 46.58 8.40 39.72
CA LYS A 66 47.57 8.04 40.75
C LYS A 66 48.78 7.28 40.19
N GLN A 67 48.56 6.46 39.16
CA GLN A 67 49.63 5.70 38.51
C GLN A 67 50.47 6.56 37.55
N ASN A 68 49.82 7.48 36.83
CA ASN A 68 50.48 8.43 35.94
C ASN A 68 49.75 9.79 36.01
N PRO A 69 50.30 10.78 36.74
CA PRO A 69 49.66 12.08 36.95
C PRO A 69 49.81 12.98 35.72
N GLU A 70 49.16 12.59 34.63
CA GLU A 70 48.98 13.38 33.42
C GLU A 70 47.61 14.08 33.44
N PRO A 71 47.46 15.24 32.78
CA PRO A 71 46.17 15.92 32.68
C PRO A 71 45.13 15.02 32.01
N ILE A 72 43.99 14.83 32.66
CA ILE A 72 42.90 13.99 32.17
C ILE A 72 41.76 14.89 31.71
N ASN A 73 41.28 14.65 30.49
CA ASN A 73 40.05 15.23 29.99
C ASN A 73 39.24 14.13 29.32
N GLU A 74 38.32 13.50 30.06
CA GLU A 74 37.60 12.31 29.59
C GLU A 74 36.12 12.31 29.96
N VAL A 75 35.32 11.65 29.13
CA VAL A 75 33.88 11.44 29.36
C VAL A 75 33.72 10.25 30.30
N PHE A 76 33.09 10.45 31.46
CA PHE A 76 32.84 9.38 32.43
C PHE A 76 31.36 8.96 32.50
N ALA A 77 30.45 9.76 31.93
CA ALA A 77 29.03 9.42 31.81
C ALA A 77 28.46 9.90 30.47
N ARG A 78 27.57 9.10 29.88
CA ARG A 78 26.83 9.41 28.64
C ARG A 78 25.35 9.17 28.86
N ALA A 79 24.52 10.03 28.28
CA ALA A 79 23.09 9.85 28.23
C ALA A 79 22.72 8.62 27.41
N THR A 80 21.62 7.99 27.78
CA THR A 80 20.93 7.00 26.97
C THR A 80 19.97 7.76 26.04
N PRO A 81 20.18 7.75 24.71
CA PRO A 81 19.26 8.42 23.79
C PRO A 81 17.87 7.75 23.82
N PRO A 82 16.78 8.50 23.58
CA PRO A 82 15.47 7.91 23.39
C PRO A 82 15.41 7.11 22.08
N GLU A 83 14.65 6.03 22.09
CA GLU A 83 14.31 5.26 20.89
C GLU A 83 12.89 5.61 20.48
N HIS A 84 12.71 6.23 19.32
CA HIS A 84 11.39 6.61 18.83
C HIS A 84 10.62 5.40 18.29
N GLY A 85 9.31 5.40 18.51
CA GLY A 85 8.43 4.39 17.96
C GLY A 85 8.34 4.48 16.44
N THR A 86 8.25 3.33 15.78
CA THR A 86 8.03 3.21 14.34
C THR A 86 6.55 3.37 13.99
N PRO A 87 6.19 4.09 12.92
CA PRO A 87 4.81 4.20 12.49
C PRO A 87 4.26 2.84 12.06
N GLY A 88 2.94 2.67 12.16
CA GLY A 88 2.27 1.51 11.56
C GLY A 88 2.37 1.58 10.03
N TYR A 89 2.48 0.42 9.38
CA TYR A 89 2.64 0.34 7.93
C TYR A 89 2.00 -0.93 7.38
N ILE A 90 1.74 -0.93 6.07
CA ILE A 90 1.26 -2.11 5.34
C ILE A 90 2.48 -2.80 4.73
N GLU A 91 2.63 -4.09 5.01
CA GLU A 91 3.56 -4.96 4.30
C GLU A 91 2.77 -5.74 3.23
N TRP A 92 2.98 -5.39 1.96
CA TRP A 92 2.33 -6.06 0.84
C TRP A 92 2.97 -7.42 0.54
N ARG A 93 2.15 -8.39 0.16
CA ARG A 93 2.65 -9.66 -0.35
C ARG A 93 3.07 -9.49 -1.82
N PRO A 94 4.05 -10.27 -2.30
CA PRO A 94 4.51 -10.14 -3.69
C PRO A 94 3.36 -10.26 -4.69
N GLY A 95 3.29 -9.31 -5.63
CA GLY A 95 2.22 -9.23 -6.64
C GLY A 95 0.95 -8.52 -6.18
N PHE A 96 0.86 -8.11 -4.91
CA PHE A 96 -0.28 -7.37 -4.35
C PHE A 96 0.00 -5.91 -4.03
N ASP A 97 1.23 -5.44 -4.27
CA ASP A 97 1.62 -4.06 -4.04
C ASP A 97 1.08 -3.14 -5.16
N PRO A 98 0.13 -2.22 -4.86
CA PRO A 98 -0.41 -1.29 -5.84
C PRO A 98 0.64 -0.34 -6.43
N GLU A 99 1.68 0.00 -5.67
CA GLU A 99 2.73 0.94 -6.11
C GLU A 99 3.72 0.27 -7.07
N ALA A 100 3.93 -1.04 -6.94
CA ALA A 100 4.82 -1.81 -7.83
C ALA A 100 4.29 -1.93 -9.28
N LEU A 101 2.99 -1.73 -9.50
CA LEU A 101 2.38 -1.74 -10.83
C LEU A 101 2.75 -0.51 -11.67
N ASP A 102 3.02 0.64 -11.04
CA ASP A 102 3.39 1.88 -11.74
C ASP A 102 4.83 1.80 -12.25
N GLU A 103 5.72 1.12 -11.51
CA GLU A 103 7.14 0.97 -11.88
C GLU A 103 7.34 0.00 -13.07
N GLN A 104 6.59 -1.11 -13.13
CA GLN A 104 6.70 -2.09 -14.22
C GLN A 104 6.18 -1.58 -15.57
N GLN A 105 5.41 -0.49 -15.58
CA GLN A 105 4.94 0.15 -16.81
C GLN A 105 5.99 1.08 -17.44
N ALA A 106 7.02 1.46 -16.69
CA ALA A 106 8.06 2.39 -17.14
C ALA A 106 9.23 1.70 -17.87
N GLU A 107 9.42 0.39 -17.69
CA GLU A 107 10.53 -0.36 -18.29
C GLU A 107 10.02 -1.52 -19.17
N THR A 108 10.01 -1.32 -20.48
CA THR A 108 10.06 -2.44 -21.43
C THR A 108 11.12 -2.15 -22.48
N GLU A 109 12.21 -2.92 -22.46
CA GLU A 109 13.44 -2.69 -23.23
C GLU A 109 13.35 -2.97 -24.75
N ASP A 110 12.21 -3.40 -25.30
CA ASP A 110 12.18 -3.95 -26.68
C ASP A 110 11.08 -3.41 -27.63
N GLY A 111 10.54 -2.21 -27.39
CA GLY A 111 9.88 -1.39 -28.42
C GLY A 111 8.64 -1.95 -29.15
N LYS A 112 8.19 -3.18 -28.87
CA LYS A 112 6.93 -3.76 -29.32
C LYS A 112 5.92 -3.70 -28.19
N ILE A 113 5.24 -2.56 -28.12
CA ILE A 113 4.11 -2.36 -27.21
C ILE A 113 2.94 -3.15 -27.79
N ASP A 114 2.58 -4.27 -27.16
CA ASP A 114 1.31 -4.94 -27.44
C ASP A 114 0.18 -4.12 -26.79
N PHE A 115 -0.39 -3.20 -27.58
CA PHE A 115 -1.45 -2.28 -27.15
C PHE A 115 -2.72 -2.99 -26.64
N TYR A 116 -2.82 -4.31 -26.83
CA TYR A 116 -3.97 -5.12 -26.40
C TYR A 116 -3.80 -5.75 -25.01
N ALA A 117 -2.60 -5.76 -24.41
CA ALA A 117 -2.27 -6.51 -23.19
C ALA A 117 -2.12 -5.65 -21.92
N ARG A 118 -2.61 -4.40 -21.93
CA ARG A 118 -2.49 -3.47 -20.80
C ARG A 118 -3.49 -3.81 -19.70
N GLN A 119 -3.13 -4.68 -18.77
CA GLN A 119 -3.92 -4.88 -17.56
C GLN A 119 -3.17 -4.34 -16.34
N SER A 120 -3.59 -3.16 -15.87
CA SER A 120 -3.02 -2.43 -14.73
C SER A 120 -3.78 -2.71 -13.43
N PHE A 121 -4.26 -3.95 -13.23
CA PHE A 121 -5.04 -4.27 -12.03
C PHE A 121 -4.47 -5.48 -11.30
N ILE A 122 -4.44 -5.39 -9.98
CA ILE A 122 -4.06 -6.49 -9.11
C ILE A 122 -5.27 -7.39 -8.88
N ARG A 123 -5.12 -8.68 -9.18
CA ARG A 123 -6.16 -9.67 -8.96
C ARG A 123 -5.95 -10.33 -7.61
N ALA A 124 -7.03 -10.50 -6.85
CA ALA A 124 -7.05 -11.27 -5.62
C ALA A 124 -8.08 -12.38 -5.74
N ARG A 125 -7.71 -13.59 -5.33
CA ARG A 125 -8.60 -14.73 -5.18
C ARG A 125 -9.00 -14.90 -3.72
N LYS A 126 -10.14 -15.52 -3.50
CA LYS A 126 -10.61 -15.87 -2.17
C LYS A 126 -9.54 -16.67 -1.43
N GLU A 127 -9.33 -16.31 -0.16
CA GLU A 127 -8.28 -16.78 0.75
C GLU A 127 -6.86 -16.29 0.43
N ASP A 128 -6.65 -15.48 -0.61
CA ASP A 128 -5.32 -14.91 -0.87
C ASP A 128 -4.89 -14.00 0.29
N HIS A 129 -3.66 -14.22 0.75
CA HIS A 129 -2.99 -13.32 1.69
C HIS A 129 -2.44 -12.13 0.93
N VAL A 130 -3.11 -10.99 1.06
CA VAL A 130 -2.82 -9.77 0.29
C VAL A 130 -1.75 -8.92 0.98
N ALA A 131 -1.89 -8.71 2.29
CA ALA A 131 -1.01 -7.84 3.06
C ALA A 131 -1.00 -8.19 4.55
N THR A 132 -0.05 -7.61 5.28
CA THR A 132 0.00 -7.61 6.74
C THR A 132 0.07 -6.18 7.24
N ILE A 133 -0.87 -5.79 8.11
CA ILE A 133 -0.91 -4.47 8.76
C ILE A 133 -0.14 -4.54 10.07
N HIS A 134 0.96 -3.80 10.16
CA HIS A 134 1.77 -3.69 11.37
C HIS A 134 1.33 -2.49 12.21
N PRO A 135 1.02 -2.66 13.51
CA PRO A 135 0.68 -1.55 14.39
C PRO A 135 1.89 -0.64 14.64
N PRO A 136 1.66 0.63 15.05
CA PRO A 136 2.75 1.47 15.52
C PRO A 136 3.41 0.87 16.77
N THR A 137 4.70 1.15 16.96
CA THR A 137 5.42 0.79 18.19
C THR A 137 5.53 1.98 19.12
N GLU A 138 5.57 1.69 20.42
CA GLU A 138 5.88 2.70 21.43
C GLU A 138 7.36 3.06 21.40
N GLY A 139 7.66 4.32 21.67
CA GLY A 139 9.04 4.75 21.89
C GLY A 139 9.52 4.35 23.29
N THR A 140 10.83 4.16 23.45
CA THR A 140 11.46 3.98 24.76
C THR A 140 12.17 5.27 25.16
N ASP A 141 11.75 5.85 26.28
CA ASP A 141 12.37 7.07 26.81
C ASP A 141 13.85 6.87 27.10
N GLY A 142 14.64 7.89 26.75
CA GLY A 142 16.04 8.00 27.10
C GLY A 142 16.25 8.63 28.47
N ARG A 143 17.51 8.76 28.88
CA ARG A 143 17.89 9.39 30.15
C ARG A 143 19.16 10.19 29.99
N ASP A 144 19.13 11.45 30.42
CA ASP A 144 20.32 12.31 30.41
C ASP A 144 21.28 11.96 31.57
N VAL A 145 22.48 12.54 31.59
CA VAL A 145 23.48 12.25 32.65
C VAL A 145 23.06 12.79 34.03
N THR A 146 22.01 13.63 34.10
CA THR A 146 21.43 14.15 35.35
C THR A 146 20.26 13.30 35.85
N GLY A 147 19.95 12.22 35.14
CA GLY A 147 18.86 11.31 35.47
C GLY A 147 17.49 11.78 35.00
N ARG A 148 17.40 12.87 34.23
CA ARG A 148 16.14 13.36 33.65
C ARG A 148 15.77 12.55 32.43
N THR A 149 14.48 12.29 32.29
CA THR A 149 13.92 11.56 31.15
C THR A 149 14.02 12.40 29.87
N ILE A 150 14.51 11.78 28.80
CA ILE A 150 14.45 12.32 27.44
C ILE A 150 13.28 11.61 26.75
N SER A 151 12.17 12.31 26.54
CA SER A 151 10.94 11.69 26.03
C SER A 151 11.10 11.16 24.61
N ALA A 152 10.68 9.92 24.40
CA ALA A 152 10.48 9.35 23.07
C ALA A 152 9.07 9.68 22.55
N SER A 153 8.96 9.89 21.25
CA SER A 153 7.66 9.96 20.58
C SER A 153 7.18 8.56 20.17
N PRO A 154 5.89 8.25 20.33
CA PRO A 154 5.30 7.01 19.83
C PRO A 154 5.17 7.05 18.29
N GLY A 155 5.13 5.86 17.68
CA GLY A 155 4.85 5.71 16.26
C GLY A 155 3.46 6.25 15.89
N LYS A 156 3.34 6.85 14.69
CA LYS A 156 2.02 7.30 14.20
C LYS A 156 1.14 6.10 13.83
N PRO A 157 -0.14 6.07 14.25
CA PRO A 157 -1.04 5.00 13.87
C PRO A 157 -1.37 5.07 12.38
N LEU A 158 -1.41 3.90 11.74
CA LEU A 158 -1.87 3.76 10.37
C LEU A 158 -3.41 3.78 10.34
N MET A 159 -3.97 4.75 9.64
CA MET A 159 -5.42 4.90 9.47
C MET A 159 -5.86 4.16 8.21
N VAL A 160 -5.96 2.83 8.29
CA VAL A 160 -6.43 1.97 7.19
C VAL A 160 -7.66 1.19 7.63
N THR A 161 -8.65 1.16 6.75
CA THR A 161 -9.90 0.42 6.90
C THR A 161 -9.91 -0.77 5.95
N VAL A 162 -10.35 -1.92 6.44
CA VAL A 162 -10.50 -3.14 5.64
C VAL A 162 -11.99 -3.33 5.37
N ASP A 163 -12.36 -3.42 4.10
CA ASP A 163 -13.74 -3.64 3.67
C ASP A 163 -14.25 -5.05 3.99
N GLN A 164 -15.56 -5.26 3.98
CA GLN A 164 -16.17 -6.58 4.24
C GLN A 164 -15.83 -7.63 3.18
N SER A 165 -15.40 -7.20 1.98
CA SER A 165 -14.81 -8.07 0.95
C SER A 165 -13.49 -8.72 1.37
N MET A 166 -12.92 -8.33 2.51
CA MET A 166 -11.67 -8.83 3.04
C MET A 166 -11.79 -9.16 4.53
N LEU A 167 -10.89 -10.01 5.02
CA LEU A 167 -10.85 -10.45 6.39
C LEU A 167 -9.56 -9.96 7.04
N HIS A 168 -9.68 -9.08 8.02
CA HIS A 168 -8.55 -8.63 8.84
C HIS A 168 -8.45 -9.54 10.08
N LEU A 169 -7.36 -10.29 10.18
CA LEU A 169 -7.07 -11.20 11.29
C LEU A 169 -6.38 -10.46 12.44
N ASN A 170 -6.47 -11.03 13.65
CA ASN A 170 -5.88 -10.46 14.86
C ASN A 170 -4.34 -10.36 14.81
N ASP A 171 -3.69 -11.13 13.94
CA ASP A 171 -2.23 -11.10 13.72
C ASP A 171 -1.81 -10.07 12.67
N GLY A 172 -2.73 -9.21 12.21
CA GLY A 172 -2.49 -8.16 11.23
C GLY A 172 -2.64 -8.63 9.78
N ARG A 173 -2.78 -9.93 9.51
CA ARG A 173 -2.95 -10.41 8.13
C ARG A 173 -4.29 -9.98 7.55
N VAL A 174 -4.29 -9.61 6.28
CA VAL A 174 -5.49 -9.30 5.50
C VAL A 174 -5.64 -10.31 4.38
N LEU A 175 -6.76 -11.03 4.40
CA LEU A 175 -7.12 -12.05 3.42
C LEU A 175 -8.29 -11.58 2.55
N ALA A 176 -8.30 -11.94 1.28
CA ALA A 176 -9.47 -11.71 0.42
C ALA A 176 -10.58 -12.71 0.75
N GLN A 177 -11.84 -12.27 0.83
CA GLN A 177 -13.00 -13.15 1.06
C GLN A 177 -13.73 -13.56 -0.23
N LEU A 178 -13.37 -12.94 -1.36
CA LEU A 178 -13.97 -13.14 -2.67
C LEU A 178 -12.93 -12.91 -3.78
N ASP A 179 -13.22 -13.43 -4.97
CA ASP A 179 -12.42 -13.22 -6.16
C ASP A 179 -12.72 -11.84 -6.76
N GLY A 180 -11.70 -11.11 -7.20
CA GLY A 180 -11.88 -9.81 -7.85
C GLY A 180 -10.61 -8.97 -7.92
N LEU A 181 -10.82 -7.66 -7.98
CA LEU A 181 -9.78 -6.65 -8.08
C LEU A 181 -9.41 -6.09 -6.72
N LEU A 182 -8.14 -6.15 -6.37
CA LEU A 182 -7.63 -5.45 -5.20
C LEU A 182 -7.61 -3.95 -5.48
N VAL A 183 -8.28 -3.19 -4.61
CA VAL A 183 -8.33 -1.73 -4.68
C VAL A 183 -7.85 -1.16 -3.35
N PHE A 184 -6.88 -0.25 -3.43
CA PHE A 184 -6.40 0.53 -2.30
C PHE A 184 -6.41 2.02 -2.65
N ASP A 185 -7.19 2.82 -1.91
CA ASP A 185 -7.30 4.27 -2.11
C ASP A 185 -6.40 5.10 -1.18
N GLY A 186 -5.44 4.45 -0.51
CA GLY A 186 -4.59 5.02 0.53
C GLY A 186 -5.18 4.94 1.95
N LYS A 187 -6.49 4.67 2.10
CA LYS A 187 -7.17 4.58 3.40
C LYS A 187 -8.06 3.36 3.54
N LYS A 188 -8.50 2.78 2.45
CA LYS A 188 -9.43 1.66 2.41
C LYS A 188 -8.88 0.58 1.48
N LEU A 189 -8.79 -0.63 2.00
CA LEU A 189 -8.44 -1.83 1.26
C LEU A 189 -9.71 -2.66 1.01
N LYS A 190 -9.94 -3.04 -0.24
CA LYS A 190 -11.11 -3.84 -0.64
C LYS A 190 -10.82 -4.73 -1.83
N VAL A 191 -11.66 -5.74 -2.03
CA VAL A 191 -11.73 -6.50 -3.27
C VAL A 191 -13.07 -6.21 -3.96
N ASP A 192 -13.01 -5.69 -5.17
CA ASP A 192 -14.20 -5.45 -6.00
C ASP A 192 -14.40 -6.67 -6.94
N PRO A 193 -15.54 -7.38 -6.87
CA PRO A 193 -15.85 -8.48 -7.80
C PRO A 193 -16.22 -8.00 -9.22
N VAL A 194 -16.34 -6.69 -9.40
CA VAL A 194 -16.76 -6.04 -10.65
C VAL A 194 -15.61 -5.20 -11.19
N LEU A 195 -15.19 -5.46 -12.42
CA LEU A 195 -14.29 -4.60 -13.15
C LEU A 195 -15.08 -3.42 -13.75
N MET A 196 -14.83 -2.22 -13.24
CA MET A 196 -15.42 -1.00 -13.78
C MET A 196 -14.45 -0.24 -14.68
N ILE A 197 -14.87 0.00 -15.92
CA ILE A 197 -14.12 0.78 -16.91
C ILE A 197 -14.88 2.06 -17.16
N GLU A 198 -14.36 3.15 -16.61
CA GLU A 198 -14.92 4.50 -16.75
C GLU A 198 -14.80 5.03 -18.19
N GLY A 199 -13.83 4.55 -18.96
CA GLY A 199 -13.53 4.99 -20.31
C GLY A 199 -14.12 4.13 -21.42
N THR A 200 -13.68 4.43 -22.65
CA THR A 200 -13.96 3.64 -23.85
C THR A 200 -12.95 2.51 -23.97
N VAL A 201 -13.41 1.32 -24.36
CA VAL A 201 -12.51 0.20 -24.66
C VAL A 201 -11.91 0.43 -26.05
N ASP A 202 -10.68 0.91 -26.07
CA ASP A 202 -9.89 1.22 -27.26
C ASP A 202 -8.39 0.93 -27.03
N PHE A 203 -7.50 1.45 -27.88
CA PHE A 203 -6.04 1.24 -27.75
C PHE A 203 -5.43 1.73 -26.43
N SER A 204 -6.12 2.60 -25.70
CA SER A 204 -5.69 3.01 -24.36
C SER A 204 -5.96 1.92 -23.33
N THR A 205 -7.08 1.20 -23.47
CA THR A 205 -7.57 0.19 -22.51
C THR A 205 -7.13 -1.22 -22.88
N GLY A 206 -7.13 -1.57 -24.17
CA GLY A 206 -6.82 -2.93 -24.63
C GLY A 206 -8.02 -3.88 -24.55
N ASN A 207 -7.75 -5.17 -24.73
CA ASN A 207 -8.77 -6.21 -24.57
C ASN A 207 -9.03 -6.49 -23.09
N ILE A 208 -10.26 -6.87 -22.78
CA ILE A 208 -10.68 -7.19 -21.43
C ILE A 208 -10.87 -8.69 -21.31
N ASP A 209 -10.23 -9.28 -20.31
CA ASP A 209 -10.42 -10.68 -19.91
C ASP A 209 -10.43 -10.72 -18.38
N PHE A 210 -11.61 -10.91 -17.81
CA PHE A 210 -11.86 -10.74 -16.37
C PHE A 210 -12.70 -11.88 -15.78
N GLU A 211 -12.22 -12.43 -14.66
CA GLU A 211 -12.92 -13.44 -13.87
C GLU A 211 -13.94 -12.76 -12.93
N GLY A 212 -15.02 -12.22 -13.49
CA GLY A 212 -16.11 -11.62 -12.74
C GLY A 212 -17.04 -10.81 -13.64
N ASP A 213 -17.78 -9.88 -13.04
CA ASP A 213 -18.65 -8.97 -13.80
C ASP A 213 -17.83 -7.81 -14.38
N VAL A 214 -18.20 -7.34 -15.57
CA VAL A 214 -17.54 -6.20 -16.23
C VAL A 214 -18.58 -5.12 -16.52
N VAL A 215 -18.28 -3.88 -16.13
CA VAL A 215 -19.09 -2.70 -16.38
C VAL A 215 -18.29 -1.68 -17.18
N ILE A 216 -18.72 -1.38 -18.40
CA ILE A 216 -18.10 -0.40 -19.28
C ILE A 216 -19.04 0.80 -19.41
N ARG A 217 -18.59 1.98 -18.97
CA ARG A 217 -19.39 3.22 -18.94
C ARG A 217 -19.53 3.90 -20.30
N HIS A 218 -18.61 3.63 -21.23
CA HIS A 218 -18.63 4.22 -22.57
C HIS A 218 -18.64 3.13 -23.66
N ASP A 219 -18.12 3.48 -24.83
CA ASP A 219 -18.21 2.67 -26.04
C ASP A 219 -17.14 1.56 -26.04
N ILE A 220 -17.34 0.56 -26.90
CA ILE A 220 -16.30 -0.42 -27.27
C ILE A 220 -15.99 -0.19 -28.74
N ARG A 221 -14.72 0.09 -29.05
CA ARG A 221 -14.28 0.34 -30.43
C ARG A 221 -14.12 -0.94 -31.23
N ASP A 222 -14.05 -0.76 -32.55
CA ASP A 222 -13.80 -1.83 -33.51
C ASP A 222 -12.60 -2.70 -33.11
N LYS A 223 -12.74 -4.02 -33.26
CA LYS A 223 -11.72 -5.07 -33.10
C LYS A 223 -11.23 -5.34 -31.68
N PHE A 224 -11.85 -4.74 -30.67
CA PHE A 224 -11.59 -5.10 -29.27
C PHE A 224 -12.42 -6.31 -28.84
N SER A 225 -11.96 -7.00 -27.80
CA SER A 225 -12.64 -8.13 -27.20
C SER A 225 -12.86 -7.92 -25.71
N VAL A 226 -14.04 -8.30 -25.24
CA VAL A 226 -14.43 -8.29 -23.82
C VAL A 226 -14.88 -9.70 -23.44
N LYS A 227 -14.14 -10.31 -22.53
CA LYS A 227 -14.40 -11.63 -21.96
C LYS A 227 -14.63 -11.51 -20.47
N ALA A 228 -15.74 -12.06 -20.00
CA ALA A 228 -16.11 -12.05 -18.59
C ALA A 228 -16.60 -13.45 -18.17
N SER A 229 -16.15 -13.95 -17.02
CA SER A 229 -16.77 -15.15 -16.44
C SER A 229 -18.15 -14.86 -15.86
N GLY A 230 -18.44 -13.61 -15.48
CA GLY A 230 -19.73 -13.13 -15.02
C GLY A 230 -20.54 -12.46 -16.12
N SER A 231 -21.28 -11.41 -15.75
CA SER A 231 -22.13 -10.61 -16.63
C SER A 231 -21.38 -9.39 -17.18
N VAL A 232 -21.80 -8.91 -18.35
CA VAL A 232 -21.22 -7.72 -19.00
C VAL A 232 -22.29 -6.64 -19.16
N THR A 233 -22.04 -5.47 -18.59
CA THR A 233 -22.89 -4.28 -18.75
C THR A 233 -22.15 -3.20 -19.53
N ILE A 234 -22.75 -2.72 -20.60
CA ILE A 234 -22.17 -1.69 -21.48
C ILE A 234 -23.19 -0.57 -21.66
N GLU A 235 -22.82 0.62 -21.22
CA GLU A 235 -23.66 1.83 -21.28
C GLU A 235 -23.54 2.55 -22.64
N GLY A 236 -22.42 2.38 -23.34
CA GLY A 236 -22.13 2.98 -24.64
C GLY A 236 -22.55 2.13 -25.84
N LEU A 237 -22.06 2.54 -27.02
CA LEU A 237 -22.22 1.81 -28.28
C LEU A 237 -21.13 0.74 -28.42
N ILE A 238 -21.50 -0.42 -28.93
CA ILE A 238 -20.58 -1.50 -29.22
C ILE A 238 -20.35 -1.50 -30.73
N ASP A 239 -19.17 -1.08 -31.18
CA ASP A 239 -18.76 -1.17 -32.58
C ASP A 239 -18.30 -2.62 -32.90
N ALA A 240 -17.65 -2.88 -34.03
CA ALA A 240 -17.36 -4.22 -34.56
C ALA A 240 -16.38 -5.02 -33.68
N SER A 241 -16.88 -5.58 -32.58
CA SER A 241 -16.11 -6.12 -31.45
C SER A 241 -16.63 -7.49 -31.01
N HIS A 242 -15.84 -8.17 -30.19
CA HIS A 242 -16.12 -9.54 -29.73
C HIS A 242 -16.48 -9.56 -28.25
N ILE A 243 -17.74 -9.81 -27.93
CA ILE A 243 -18.23 -9.89 -26.54
C ILE A 243 -18.53 -11.34 -26.18
N GLN A 244 -17.92 -11.81 -25.10
CA GLN A 244 -18.15 -13.14 -24.55
C GLN A 244 -18.38 -13.04 -23.04
N CYS A 245 -19.49 -13.60 -22.56
CA CYS A 245 -19.74 -13.67 -21.12
C CYS A 245 -20.54 -14.91 -20.74
N SER A 246 -20.24 -15.52 -19.59
CA SER A 246 -21.02 -16.68 -19.12
C SER A 246 -22.34 -16.27 -18.48
N GLY A 247 -22.43 -15.05 -17.96
CA GLY A 247 -23.65 -14.46 -17.39
C GLY A 247 -24.49 -13.71 -18.43
N ASP A 248 -25.14 -12.64 -17.97
CA ASP A 248 -26.03 -11.82 -18.79
C ASP A 248 -25.26 -10.72 -19.55
N LEU A 249 -25.77 -10.35 -20.73
CA LEU A 249 -25.32 -9.15 -21.45
C LEU A 249 -26.36 -8.05 -21.33
N HIS A 250 -25.95 -6.88 -20.84
CA HIS A 250 -26.75 -5.66 -20.85
C HIS A 250 -26.07 -4.59 -21.70
N ALA A 251 -26.42 -4.53 -22.99
CA ALA A 251 -25.99 -3.47 -23.89
C ALA A 251 -27.10 -2.41 -24.02
N ARG A 252 -27.00 -1.33 -23.23
CA ARG A 252 -28.07 -0.31 -23.17
C ARG A 252 -28.37 0.35 -24.50
N ARG A 253 -27.35 0.52 -25.35
CA ARG A 253 -27.52 1.04 -26.71
C ARG A 253 -27.67 -0.09 -27.70
N GLY A 254 -26.64 -0.45 -28.45
CA GLY A 254 -26.75 -1.49 -29.45
C GLY A 254 -25.39 -1.89 -29.96
N VAL A 255 -25.40 -2.88 -30.85
CA VAL A 255 -24.21 -3.46 -31.43
C VAL A 255 -24.21 -3.20 -32.92
N ALA A 256 -23.23 -2.44 -33.39
CA ALA A 256 -22.95 -2.20 -34.80
C ALA A 256 -21.77 -3.09 -35.23
N GLY A 257 -22.08 -4.33 -35.62
CA GLY A 257 -21.07 -5.36 -35.86
C GLY A 257 -20.32 -5.24 -37.18
N ARG A 258 -20.88 -4.58 -38.19
CA ARG A 258 -20.27 -4.41 -39.54
C ARG A 258 -19.77 -5.73 -40.17
N ASN A 259 -20.42 -6.86 -39.85
CA ASN A 259 -20.07 -8.25 -40.22
C ASN A 259 -18.83 -8.83 -39.53
N GLU A 260 -18.20 -8.11 -38.61
CA GLU A 260 -17.07 -8.60 -37.80
C GLU A 260 -17.46 -8.81 -36.32
N GLY A 261 -18.49 -8.13 -35.83
CA GLY A 261 -18.93 -8.22 -34.44
C GLY A 261 -19.54 -9.57 -34.08
N THR A 262 -19.14 -10.10 -32.92
CA THR A 262 -19.63 -11.38 -32.41
C THR A 262 -20.12 -11.31 -30.97
N LEU A 263 -21.20 -12.04 -30.67
CA LEU A 263 -21.73 -12.21 -29.31
C LEU A 263 -21.76 -13.69 -28.93
N ASP A 264 -21.18 -14.04 -27.79
CA ASP A 264 -21.29 -15.38 -27.18
C ASP A 264 -21.71 -15.24 -25.72
N ILE A 265 -23.02 -15.31 -25.48
CA ILE A 265 -23.65 -14.97 -24.20
C ILE A 265 -24.19 -16.25 -23.58
N GLY A 266 -23.78 -16.56 -22.36
CA GLY A 266 -24.14 -17.80 -21.67
C GLY A 266 -25.59 -17.82 -21.18
N ASN A 267 -26.13 -16.66 -20.79
CA ASN A 267 -27.50 -16.54 -20.27
C ASN A 267 -28.31 -15.52 -21.08
N ASP A 268 -28.98 -14.54 -20.46
CA ASP A 268 -29.88 -13.62 -21.16
C ASP A 268 -29.12 -12.44 -21.78
N ALA A 269 -29.61 -11.94 -22.91
CA ALA A 269 -29.06 -10.76 -23.58
C ALA A 269 -30.13 -9.67 -23.72
N HIS A 270 -29.85 -8.48 -23.18
CA HIS A 270 -30.65 -7.28 -23.32
C HIS A 270 -29.89 -6.26 -24.16
N VAL A 271 -30.39 -5.99 -25.36
CA VAL A 271 -29.74 -5.11 -26.32
C VAL A 271 -30.75 -4.10 -26.86
N GLY A 272 -30.35 -2.86 -27.14
CA GLY A 272 -31.30 -1.93 -27.79
C GLY A 272 -31.47 -2.24 -29.28
N TYR A 273 -30.39 -2.52 -30.00
CA TYR A 273 -30.44 -3.04 -31.38
C TYR A 273 -29.20 -3.87 -31.73
N LEU A 274 -29.32 -4.70 -32.77
CA LEU A 274 -28.20 -5.44 -33.38
C LEU A 274 -28.18 -5.14 -34.89
N ASP A 275 -27.01 -4.84 -35.45
CA ASP A 275 -26.81 -4.63 -36.88
C ASP A 275 -25.55 -5.33 -37.37
N GLN A 276 -25.68 -6.28 -38.30
CA GLN A 276 -24.59 -7.06 -38.89
C GLN A 276 -23.71 -7.76 -37.84
N VAL A 277 -24.36 -8.45 -36.92
CA VAL A 277 -23.75 -9.20 -35.81
C VAL A 277 -24.01 -10.70 -36.00
N SER A 278 -23.05 -11.53 -35.61
CA SER A 278 -23.25 -12.98 -35.53
C SER A 278 -23.04 -13.49 -34.11
N GLY A 279 -23.75 -14.54 -33.68
CA GLY A 279 -23.57 -15.00 -32.32
C GLY A 279 -24.57 -15.97 -31.77
N ARG A 280 -24.39 -16.29 -30.50
CA ARG A 280 -25.21 -17.18 -29.70
C ARG A 280 -25.64 -16.51 -28.39
N VAL A 281 -26.87 -16.76 -27.99
CA VAL A 281 -27.41 -16.43 -26.68
C VAL A 281 -27.96 -17.72 -26.07
N GLY A 282 -27.40 -18.14 -24.94
CA GLY A 282 -27.76 -19.36 -24.22
C GLY A 282 -29.08 -19.27 -23.46
N GLY A 283 -29.57 -18.05 -23.20
CA GLY A 283 -30.89 -17.77 -22.66
C GLY A 283 -31.78 -17.02 -23.66
N SER A 284 -32.55 -16.06 -23.17
CA SER A 284 -33.46 -15.22 -23.93
C SER A 284 -32.76 -13.99 -24.54
N LEU A 285 -33.10 -13.65 -25.78
CA LEU A 285 -32.66 -12.42 -26.42
C LEU A 285 -33.78 -11.37 -26.39
N HIS A 286 -33.57 -10.30 -25.64
CA HIS A 286 -34.43 -9.14 -25.56
C HIS A 286 -33.85 -7.99 -26.37
N PHE A 287 -34.62 -7.49 -27.35
CA PHE A 287 -34.21 -6.35 -28.17
C PHE A 287 -35.24 -5.22 -28.16
N ALA A 288 -34.79 -3.96 -28.06
CA ALA A 288 -35.71 -2.82 -27.93
C ALA A 288 -36.22 -2.28 -29.28
N LYS A 289 -35.35 -2.21 -30.30
CA LYS A 289 -35.64 -1.53 -31.58
C LYS A 289 -35.61 -2.48 -32.77
N GLU A 290 -34.44 -3.01 -33.10
CA GLU A 290 -34.29 -3.80 -34.31
C GLU A 290 -33.12 -4.78 -34.27
N ILE A 291 -33.26 -5.85 -35.05
CA ILE A 291 -32.19 -6.78 -35.42
C ILE A 291 -32.08 -6.72 -36.94
N MET A 292 -30.93 -6.30 -37.46
CA MET A 292 -30.71 -6.06 -38.89
C MET A 292 -29.54 -6.87 -39.40
N HIS A 293 -29.76 -7.66 -40.46
CA HIS A 293 -28.69 -8.43 -41.12
C HIS A 293 -27.84 -9.29 -40.17
N CYS A 294 -28.44 -9.80 -39.09
CA CYS A 294 -27.74 -10.60 -38.08
C CYS A 294 -27.89 -12.10 -38.32
N THR A 295 -26.92 -12.88 -37.86
CA THR A 295 -27.01 -14.35 -37.79
C THR A 295 -26.93 -14.79 -36.33
N MET A 296 -28.07 -15.00 -35.69
CA MET A 296 -28.14 -15.28 -34.25
C MET A 296 -28.77 -16.65 -33.96
N SER A 297 -28.21 -17.35 -32.97
CA SER A 297 -28.80 -18.55 -32.37
C SER A 297 -29.25 -18.22 -30.94
N VAL A 298 -30.53 -18.40 -30.64
CA VAL A 298 -31.12 -18.13 -29.32
C VAL A 298 -31.71 -19.41 -28.80
N GLU A 299 -31.25 -19.88 -27.64
CA GLU A 299 -31.75 -21.11 -27.01
C GLU A 299 -33.02 -20.89 -26.18
N GLY A 300 -33.24 -19.66 -25.70
CA GLY A 300 -34.44 -19.26 -24.98
C GLY A 300 -35.42 -18.52 -25.88
N ASP A 301 -36.14 -17.56 -25.29
CA ASP A 301 -37.14 -16.79 -26.03
C ASP A 301 -36.51 -15.59 -26.76
N LEU A 302 -37.03 -15.28 -27.95
CA LEU A 302 -36.77 -14.01 -28.63
C LEU A 302 -37.88 -13.01 -28.29
N LYS A 303 -37.56 -11.95 -27.52
CA LYS A 303 -38.56 -11.00 -26.98
C LYS A 303 -38.33 -9.57 -27.44
N SER A 304 -39.42 -8.89 -27.79
CA SER A 304 -39.44 -7.45 -28.05
C SER A 304 -40.86 -6.90 -27.91
N ASP A 305 -41.00 -5.68 -27.39
CA ASP A 305 -42.30 -5.01 -27.27
C ASP A 305 -42.77 -4.39 -28.59
N VAL A 306 -41.84 -3.77 -29.35
CA VAL A 306 -42.13 -3.01 -30.58
C VAL A 306 -41.11 -3.24 -31.70
N GLY A 307 -40.16 -4.14 -31.49
CA GLY A 307 -39.00 -4.28 -32.35
C GLY A 307 -39.27 -5.03 -33.65
N ARG A 308 -38.33 -4.88 -34.59
CA ARG A 308 -38.41 -5.48 -35.94
C ARG A 308 -37.16 -6.28 -36.27
N ILE A 309 -37.31 -7.28 -37.14
CA ILE A 309 -36.19 -8.05 -37.69
C ILE A 309 -36.13 -7.79 -39.18
N LEU A 310 -34.99 -7.27 -39.67
CA LEU A 310 -34.80 -6.84 -41.05
C LEU A 310 -33.61 -7.56 -41.67
N GLY A 311 -33.89 -8.67 -42.35
CA GLY A 311 -32.86 -9.50 -42.99
C GLY A 311 -31.98 -10.27 -42.00
N GLY A 312 -31.16 -11.17 -42.55
CA GLY A 312 -30.37 -12.11 -41.74
C GLY A 312 -31.14 -13.39 -41.40
N CYS A 313 -30.67 -14.10 -40.38
CA CYS A 313 -31.23 -15.35 -39.88
C CYS A 313 -31.17 -15.38 -38.36
N VAL A 314 -32.32 -15.45 -37.69
CA VAL A 314 -32.40 -15.65 -36.24
C VAL A 314 -33.09 -16.99 -36.00
N THR A 315 -32.34 -17.95 -35.47
CA THR A 315 -32.86 -19.27 -35.10
C THR A 315 -33.16 -19.28 -33.62
N VAL A 316 -34.40 -19.61 -33.27
CA VAL A 316 -34.85 -19.85 -31.90
C VAL A 316 -35.06 -21.35 -31.76
N MET A 317 -34.41 -21.99 -30.78
CA MET A 317 -34.43 -23.46 -30.60
C MET A 317 -35.31 -23.90 -29.44
#